data_AF-W1XWN0-F1
#
_entry.id   AF-W1XWN0-F1
#
_cell.length_a   1.000
_cell.length_b   1.000
_cell.length_c   1.000
_cell.angle_alpha   90.00
_cell.angle_beta   90.00
_cell.angle_gamma   90.00
#
_symmetry.space_group_name_H-M   'P 1'
#
loop_
_entity.id
_entity.type
_entity.pdbx_description
1 polymer ?
#
loop_
_entity_poly.entity_id
_entity_poly.type
_entity_poly.pdbx_seq_one_letter_code
_entity_poly.pdbx_strand_id
1 'polypeptide(L)'
;ADSSFTLDGDSSPTISADSQSTYPIVLSLKDSNGKALTGLADDIEMSVEFTADSNSARQRETVTAPSLGAVEEISAGVYRSVLTAGSQAG
;
A
#
# COMPACT_ATOMS: atom_id res chain seq x y z
N ALA A 1 8.07 10.25 18.58
CA ALA A 1 7.12 9.14 18.57
C ALA A 1 6.80 8.89 17.11
N ASP A 2 6.99 7.66 16.66
CA ASP A 2 7.26 7.49 15.24
C ASP A 2 5.99 7.04 14.53
N SER A 3 5.62 7.83 13.52
CA SER A 3 4.67 7.41 12.50
C SER A 3 5.29 6.28 11.68
N SER A 4 4.48 5.37 11.16
CA SER A 4 4.95 4.18 10.44
C SER A 4 4.14 3.94 9.19
N PHE A 5 4.78 3.40 8.15
CA PHE A 5 4.15 2.97 6.92
C PHE A 5 4.61 1.55 6.61
N THR A 6 3.68 0.60 6.56
CA THR A 6 3.97 -0.81 6.29
C THR A 6 3.02 -1.38 5.26
N LEU A 7 3.47 -2.39 4.54
CA LEU A 7 2.65 -3.20 3.64
C LEU A 7 2.72 -4.64 4.14
N ASP A 8 1.56 -5.22 4.39
CA ASP A 8 1.39 -6.52 5.05
C ASP A 8 2.14 -6.66 6.40
N GLY A 9 2.26 -5.54 7.12
CA GLY A 9 2.96 -5.49 8.41
C GLY A 9 4.49 -5.41 8.31
N ASP A 10 5.07 -5.37 7.11
CA ASP A 10 6.51 -5.24 6.87
C ASP A 10 6.85 -3.87 6.24
N SER A 11 8.00 -3.31 6.58
CA SER A 11 8.58 -2.11 5.96
C SER A 11 9.34 -2.41 4.65
N SER A 12 9.65 -3.68 4.40
CA SER A 12 10.36 -4.19 3.22
C SER A 12 9.75 -5.50 2.73
N PRO A 13 8.45 -5.52 2.39
CA PRO A 13 7.75 -6.76 2.05
C PRO A 13 8.19 -7.31 0.71
N THR A 14 8.02 -8.63 0.55
CA THR A 14 7.95 -9.29 -0.75
C THR A 14 6.54 -9.85 -0.93
N ILE A 15 5.89 -9.54 -2.04
CA ILE A 15 4.52 -9.94 -2.33
C ILE A 15 4.43 -10.73 -3.64
N SER A 16 3.33 -11.47 -3.82
CA SER A 16 3.03 -12.18 -5.06
C SER A 16 2.58 -11.21 -6.16
N ALA A 17 3.01 -11.44 -7.40
CA ALA A 17 2.55 -10.73 -8.60
C ALA A 17 1.56 -11.59 -9.41
N ASP A 18 0.43 -11.93 -8.79
CA ASP A 18 -0.54 -12.91 -9.30
C ASP A 18 -1.85 -12.30 -9.81
N SER A 19 -1.96 -10.97 -9.85
CA SER A 19 -3.17 -10.19 -10.20
C SER A 19 -4.35 -10.31 -9.23
N GLN A 20 -4.24 -11.09 -8.16
CA GLN A 20 -5.37 -11.51 -7.34
C GLN A 20 -5.16 -11.24 -5.85
N SER A 21 -3.94 -11.44 -5.36
CA SER A 21 -3.58 -11.25 -3.97
C SER A 21 -3.76 -9.79 -3.56
N THR A 22 -4.27 -9.62 -2.35
CA THR A 22 -4.48 -8.31 -1.74
C THR A 22 -3.68 -8.20 -0.45
N TYR A 23 -3.12 -7.02 -0.22
CA TYR A 23 -2.21 -6.77 0.90
C TYR A 23 -2.59 -5.47 1.58
N PRO A 24 -2.74 -5.45 2.92
CA PRO A 24 -3.07 -4.22 3.63
C PRO A 24 -1.86 -3.29 3.69
N ILE A 25 -2.05 -2.03 3.33
CA ILE A 25 -1.12 -0.95 3.63
C ILE A 25 -1.60 -0.29 4.92
N VAL A 26 -0.72 -0.14 5.90
CA VAL A 26 -1.03 0.50 7.17
C VAL A 26 -0.14 1.72 7.37
N LEU A 27 -0.79 2.88 7.51
CA LEU A 27 -0.16 4.14 7.90
C LEU A 27 -0.60 4.48 9.33
N SER A 28 0.34 4.53 10.27
CA SER A 28 0.08 5.05 11.62
C SER A 28 0.63 6.47 11.74
N LEU A 29 -0.22 7.41 12.12
CA LEU A 29 0.11 8.83 12.28
C LEU A 29 0.02 9.26 13.74
N LYS A 30 1.09 9.88 14.23
CA LYS A 30 1.18 10.46 15.56
C LYS A 30 1.77 11.86 15.49
N ASP A 31 1.33 12.75 16.37
CA ASP A 31 1.93 14.07 16.57
C ASP A 31 3.30 13.97 17.25
N SER A 32 3.97 15.12 17.43
CA SER A 32 5.29 15.19 18.09
C SER A 32 5.27 14.69 19.55
N ASN A 33 4.10 14.66 20.19
CA ASN A 33 3.90 14.19 21.55
C ASN A 33 3.49 12.70 21.61
N GLY A 34 3.35 12.03 20.46
CA GLY A 34 2.92 10.64 20.35
C GLY A 34 1.41 10.44 20.41
N LYS A 35 0.61 11.51 20.35
CA LYS A 35 -0.85 11.41 20.28
C LYS A 35 -1.26 11.06 18.84
N ALA A 36 -2.20 10.12 18.71
CA ALA A 36 -2.75 9.74 17.41
C ALA A 36 -3.39 10.94 16.70
N LEU A 37 -3.09 11.09 15.41
CA LEU A 37 -3.75 12.06 14.52
C LEU A 37 -4.96 11.37 13.89
N THR A 38 -6.17 11.83 14.20
CA THR A 38 -7.44 11.17 13.83
C THR A 38 -8.28 12.05 12.91
N GLY A 39 -9.18 11.44 12.15
CA GLY A 39 -10.16 12.11 11.30
C GLY A 39 -9.63 12.56 9.93
N LEU A 40 -8.47 12.05 9.50
CA LEU A 40 -7.76 12.52 8.30
C LEU A 40 -7.93 11.59 7.08
N ALA A 41 -8.85 10.64 7.10
CA ALA A 41 -8.97 9.66 6.00
C ALA A 41 -9.21 10.34 4.64
N ASP A 42 -10.09 11.34 4.60
CA ASP A 42 -10.40 12.12 3.39
C ASP A 42 -9.28 13.12 3.01
N ASP A 43 -8.36 13.39 3.92
CA ASP A 43 -7.21 14.29 3.71
C ASP A 43 -5.94 13.52 3.28
N ILE A 44 -5.95 12.19 3.33
CA ILE A 44 -4.82 11.33 2.98
C ILE A 44 -4.98 10.81 1.56
N GLU A 45 -4.05 11.18 0.69
CA GLU A 45 -3.89 10.60 -0.64
C GLU A 45 -2.80 9.51 -0.61
N MET A 46 -3.11 8.32 -1.15
CA MET A 46 -2.14 7.25 -1.39
C MET A 46 -2.15 6.89 -2.87
N SER A 47 -0.97 6.83 -3.47
CA SER A 47 -0.76 6.42 -4.86
C SER A 47 0.28 5.32 -4.94
N VAL A 48 0.22 4.54 -6.02
CA VAL A 48 1.20 3.51 -6.33
C VAL A 48 1.88 3.86 -7.65
N GLU A 49 3.20 3.97 -7.62
CA GLU A 49 4.04 4.03 -8.80
C GLU A 49 4.78 2.71 -8.94
N PHE A 50 4.68 2.09 -10.12
CA PHE A 50 5.25 0.76 -10.36
C PHE A 50 5.93 0.71 -11.72
N THR A 51 7.14 0.16 -11.75
CA THR A 51 7.88 -0.15 -12.97
C THR A 51 8.17 -1.63 -12.98
N ALA A 52 7.67 -2.36 -13.99
CA ALA A 52 7.92 -3.79 -14.08
C ALA A 52 9.37 -4.08 -14.51
N ASP A 53 9.88 -5.21 -14.02
CA ASP A 53 11.15 -5.76 -14.50
C ASP A 53 11.09 -6.05 -16.00
N SER A 54 12.15 -5.66 -16.71
CA SER A 54 12.26 -5.77 -18.17
C SER A 54 12.09 -7.20 -18.74
N ASN A 55 12.31 -8.24 -17.92
CA ASN A 55 12.05 -9.64 -18.28
C ASN A 55 10.58 -10.04 -18.13
N SER A 56 9.88 -9.48 -17.13
CA SER A 56 8.45 -9.72 -16.86
C SER A 56 7.57 -9.11 -17.96
N ALA A 57 7.95 -7.93 -18.47
CA ALA A 57 7.18 -7.20 -19.48
C ALA A 57 7.10 -7.90 -20.85
N ARG A 58 7.97 -8.88 -21.11
CA ARG A 58 8.06 -9.59 -22.40
C ARG A 58 7.19 -10.85 -22.49
N GLN A 59 6.57 -11.30 -21.38
CA GLN A 59 6.00 -12.66 -21.29
C GLN A 59 4.46 -12.77 -21.29
N ARG A 60 3.67 -11.68 -21.22
CA ARG A 60 2.19 -11.78 -21.25
C ARG A 60 1.50 -10.72 -22.11
N GLU A 61 0.47 -11.14 -22.84
CA GLU A 61 -0.39 -10.29 -23.69
C GLU A 61 -1.32 -9.36 -22.89
N THR A 62 -1.56 -9.62 -21.60
CA THR A 62 -2.29 -8.72 -20.70
C THR A 62 -1.48 -8.43 -19.44
N VAL A 63 -1.21 -7.15 -19.22
CA VAL A 63 -0.47 -6.63 -18.07
C VAL A 63 -1.46 -5.92 -17.15
N THR A 64 -1.50 -6.33 -15.89
CA THR A 64 -2.29 -5.65 -14.85
C THR A 64 -1.31 -4.96 -13.93
N ALA A 65 -1.37 -3.63 -13.86
CA ALA A 65 -0.61 -2.88 -12.88
C ALA A 65 -1.21 -3.11 -11.47
N PRO A 66 -0.41 -3.04 -10.40
CA PRO A 66 -0.96 -3.01 -9.05
C PRO A 66 -1.86 -1.78 -8.87
N SER A 67 -2.85 -1.88 -7.99
CA SER A 67 -3.80 -0.80 -7.70
C SER A 67 -4.07 -0.66 -6.21
N LEU A 68 -4.39 0.55 -5.78
CA LEU A 68 -4.77 0.85 -4.40
C LEU A 68 -6.28 1.08 -4.26
N GLY A 69 -6.84 0.58 -3.16
CA GLY A 69 -8.18 0.94 -2.71
C GLY A 69 -8.21 2.29 -1.99
N ALA A 70 -9.41 2.70 -1.58
CA ALA A 70 -9.60 3.89 -0.76
C ALA A 70 -8.88 3.79 0.59
N VAL A 71 -8.57 4.95 1.17
CA VAL A 71 -8.00 5.05 2.52
C VAL A 71 -9.14 5.09 3.54
N GLU A 72 -9.06 4.26 4.57
CA GLU A 72 -10.01 4.23 5.69
C GLU A 72 -9.26 4.39 7.02
N GLU A 73 -9.81 5.15 7.96
CA GLU A 73 -9.33 5.12 9.35
C GLU A 73 -9.94 3.92 10.09
N ILE A 74 -9.11 2.95 10.45
CA ILE A 74 -9.57 1.70 11.07
C ILE A 74 -9.47 1.71 12.60
N SER A 75 -8.64 2.61 13.14
CA SER A 75 -8.56 2.95 14.56
C SER A 75 -7.88 4.31 14.70
N ALA A 76 -7.91 4.92 15.90
CA ALA A 76 -7.38 6.25 16.11
C ALA A 76 -5.93 6.41 15.58
N GLY A 77 -5.78 7.19 14.50
CA GLY A 77 -4.50 7.45 13.84
C GLY A 77 -3.87 6.24 13.18
N VAL A 78 -4.67 5.24 12.80
CA VAL A 78 -4.27 4.12 11.97
C VAL A 78 -5.17 4.08 10.75
N TYR A 79 -4.55 4.32 9.60
CA TYR A 79 -5.18 4.38 8.29
C TYR A 79 -4.79 3.16 7.48
N ARG A 80 -5.74 2.62 6.72
CA ARG A 80 -5.54 1.44 5.89
C ARG A 80 -6.01 1.69 4.47
N SER A 81 -5.18 1.32 3.51
CA SER A 81 -5.59 1.05 2.13
C SER A 81 -5.29 -0.43 1.81
N VAL A 82 -5.82 -0.93 0.70
CA VAL A 82 -5.56 -2.29 0.23
C VAL A 82 -4.89 -2.20 -1.13
N LEU A 83 -3.70 -2.80 -1.23
CA LEU A 83 -3.01 -3.02 -2.49
C LEU A 83 -3.52 -4.32 -3.12
N THR A 84 -4.01 -4.25 -4.35
CA THR A 84 -4.22 -5.42 -5.20
C THR A 84 -2.98 -5.61 -6.06
N ALA A 85 -2.42 -6.82 -6.05
CA ALA A 85 -1.20 -7.14 -6.79
C ALA A 85 -1.39 -6.98 -8.30
N GLY A 86 -0.32 -6.57 -8.98
CA GLY A 86 -0.23 -6.63 -10.43
C GLY A 86 0.07 -8.04 -10.94
N SER A 87 0.25 -8.16 -12.26
CA SER A 87 0.60 -9.42 -12.93
C SER A 87 2.10 -9.61 -13.19
N GLN A 88 2.93 -8.67 -12.76
CA GLN A 88 4.37 -8.65 -13.02
C GLN A 88 5.18 -8.27 -11.78
N ALA A 89 6.39 -8.83 -11.69
CA ALA A 89 7.41 -8.39 -10.73
C ALA A 89 8.09 -7.09 -11.20
N GLY A 90 8.63 -6.33 -10.24
CA GLY A 90 9.38 -5.08 -10.42
C GLY A 90 10.03 -4.65 -9.11
#